data_AF-K5BVU0-F1
#
_entry.id   AF-K5BVU0-F1
#
_cell.length_a   1.000
_cell.length_b   1.000
_cell.length_c   1.000
_cell.angle_alpha   90.00
_cell.angle_beta   90.00
_cell.angle_gamma   90.00
#
_symmetry.space_group_name_H-M   'P 1'
#
loop_
_entity.id
_entity.type
_entity.pdbx_description
1 polymer ?
#
loop_
_entity_poly.entity_id
_entity_poly.type
_entity_poly.pdbx_seq_one_letter_code
_entity_poly.pdbx_strand_id
1 'polypeptide(L)'
;MKSGSMFRLMKKIKDDGRWRIFKLKLIDARLYFVSIFVGLLTGLIAVPYHYLLQYFFNLRYDFFNSHPKWYWYIPLFLLMWGILVFVSWLVKKMPLITGGGIPQTRGVINGRVEYKHPLIELVSKFVGGILALSTGLSLGREGPSVQIGSYVGCLVSKWGRVLAGERKQLLSAGAGAGLAAAFAAPLASSLLVIESIERFDAPKTAITTLLAGVVAGGVASWIFPINPYFQIDAIVPGMTFWSQVKLFLLLAAVISVFGKLFSITTLQVKRIYPAIKHPEYVKMLYLLFIAFMISMTEVNLTGGGEQFLLSQAMHPDMHILWIVGMMLLHLVFSIFSFSSGLPGGSFIPTLVTGGLLGQIIALIMVQQGVIAYENISYIMLICMSAFLVAVVRTPLTAIVLITEITGHLEVFYPSIVVGGLTYYFTEMLQIKPLNVTLYEDMIHSPAFKEETRYTLSVEVMSGSYLDGKIVDELRLPERCIIINVHRDKKDCAPKGQTLMPGDQVQIEMDSQDIEKLYEPLVSMANIY
;
A
#
# COMPACT_ATOMS: atom_id res chain seq x y z
N MET A 1 42.77 -48.04 22.11
CA MET A 1 43.07 -46.59 22.03
C MET A 1 42.49 -45.92 20.77
N LYS A 2 41.18 -46.10 20.48
CA LYS A 2 40.51 -45.58 19.26
C LYS A 2 39.11 -44.98 19.51
N SER A 3 38.83 -44.49 20.72
CA SER A 3 37.53 -43.82 21.04
C SER A 3 37.64 -42.29 21.13
N GLY A 4 38.85 -41.74 21.37
CA GLY A 4 39.05 -40.30 21.57
C GLY A 4 39.18 -39.42 20.31
N SER A 5 39.08 -40.00 19.11
CA SER A 5 39.22 -39.29 17.82
C SER A 5 37.86 -38.83 17.26
N MET A 6 36.85 -39.71 17.27
CA MET A 6 35.50 -39.40 16.81
C MET A 6 34.79 -38.38 17.71
N PHE A 7 35.04 -38.45 19.02
CA PHE A 7 34.54 -37.46 19.98
C PHE A 7 35.20 -36.09 19.82
N ARG A 8 36.49 -36.05 19.41
CA ARG A 8 37.19 -34.80 19.08
C ARG A 8 36.73 -34.20 17.75
N LEU A 9 36.35 -35.03 16.77
CA LEU A 9 35.81 -34.56 15.49
C LEU A 9 34.40 -33.96 15.66
N MET A 10 33.53 -34.58 16.48
CA MET A 10 32.23 -34.00 16.85
C MET A 10 32.38 -32.71 17.67
N LYS A 11 33.41 -32.61 18.52
CA LYS A 11 33.72 -31.37 19.26
C LYS A 11 34.31 -30.27 18.37
N LYS A 12 34.94 -30.62 17.24
CA LYS A 12 35.45 -29.67 16.22
C LYS A 12 34.38 -29.18 15.24
N ILE A 13 33.28 -29.94 15.08
CA ILE A 13 32.09 -29.50 14.33
C ILE A 13 31.14 -28.69 15.23
N LYS A 14 31.27 -28.85 16.55
CA LYS A 14 30.72 -27.94 17.56
C LYS A 14 31.60 -26.69 17.70
N ASP A 15 31.98 -26.13 16.55
CA ASP A 15 32.53 -24.79 16.47
C ASP A 15 31.31 -23.88 16.54
N ASP A 16 31.03 -23.34 17.74
CA ASP A 16 29.76 -22.70 18.08
C ASP A 16 29.36 -21.62 17.05
N GLY A 17 30.31 -21.00 16.35
CA GLY A 17 30.04 -20.06 15.25
C GLY A 17 29.39 -20.69 14.01
N ARG A 18 29.88 -21.83 13.50
CA ARG A 18 29.34 -22.44 12.26
C ARG A 18 27.96 -23.05 12.46
N TRP A 19 27.73 -23.65 13.62
CA TRP A 19 26.43 -24.22 13.97
C TRP A 19 25.39 -23.12 14.23
N ARG A 20 25.80 -21.99 14.82
CA ARG A 20 24.96 -20.78 14.94
C ARG A 20 24.62 -20.16 13.58
N ILE A 21 25.58 -20.03 12.66
CA ILE A 21 25.32 -19.55 11.28
C ILE A 21 24.34 -20.48 10.55
N PHE A 22 24.48 -21.80 10.69
CA PHE A 22 23.54 -22.76 10.10
C PHE A 22 22.13 -22.64 10.71
N LYS A 23 22.04 -22.45 12.02
CA LYS A 23 20.77 -22.21 12.74
C LYS A 23 20.11 -20.90 12.29
N LEU A 24 20.87 -19.84 12.06
CA LEU A 24 20.40 -18.55 11.51
C LEU A 24 19.84 -18.72 10.09
N LYS A 25 20.56 -19.43 9.21
CA LYS A 25 20.06 -19.76 7.85
C LYS A 25 18.76 -20.57 7.88
N LEU A 26 18.58 -21.44 8.86
CA LEU A 26 17.35 -22.21 9.07
C LEU A 26 16.17 -21.35 9.56
N ILE A 27 16.44 -20.33 10.38
CA ILE A 27 15.43 -19.37 10.83
C ILE A 27 14.93 -18.52 9.66
N ASP A 28 15.85 -18.03 8.81
CA ASP A 28 15.48 -17.30 7.59
C ASP A 28 14.69 -18.17 6.61
N ALA A 29 15.09 -19.44 6.43
CA ALA A 29 14.36 -20.39 5.59
C ALA A 29 12.92 -20.64 6.10
N ARG A 30 12.74 -20.76 7.42
CA ARG A 30 11.40 -20.88 8.02
C ARG A 30 10.55 -19.64 7.69
N LEU A 31 11.11 -18.44 7.86
CA LEU A 31 10.39 -17.21 7.57
C LEU A 31 9.96 -17.12 6.11
N TYR A 32 10.83 -17.48 5.15
CA TYR A 32 10.48 -17.49 3.72
C TYR A 32 9.33 -18.47 3.44
N PHE A 33 9.37 -19.67 4.03
CA PHE A 33 8.30 -20.65 3.88
C PHE A 33 6.97 -20.16 4.48
N VAL A 34 7.01 -19.56 5.67
CA VAL A 34 5.81 -18.98 6.30
C VAL A 34 5.29 -17.80 5.48
N SER A 35 6.16 -17.00 4.85
CA SER A 35 5.76 -15.88 3.99
C SER A 35 5.01 -16.36 2.74
N ILE A 36 5.45 -17.46 2.11
CA ILE A 36 4.74 -18.13 1.01
C ILE A 36 3.33 -18.55 1.46
N PHE A 37 3.21 -19.12 2.66
CA PHE A 37 1.91 -19.52 3.21
C PHE A 37 1.00 -18.32 3.51
N VAL A 38 1.56 -17.21 4.03
CA VAL A 38 0.84 -15.93 4.17
C VAL A 38 0.36 -15.42 2.81
N GLY A 39 1.21 -15.50 1.78
CA GLY A 39 0.85 -15.14 0.41
C GLY A 39 -0.33 -15.95 -0.12
N LEU A 40 -0.31 -17.26 0.06
CA LEU A 40 -1.41 -18.15 -0.33
C LEU A 40 -2.72 -17.78 0.36
N LEU A 41 -2.72 -17.66 1.70
CA LEU A 41 -3.92 -17.30 2.45
C LEU A 41 -4.42 -15.90 2.11
N THR A 42 -3.51 -14.96 1.89
CA THR A 42 -3.86 -13.60 1.47
C THR A 42 -4.49 -13.60 0.10
N GLY A 43 -3.94 -14.34 -0.87
CA GLY A 43 -4.55 -14.52 -2.20
C GLY A 43 -5.94 -15.13 -2.12
N LEU A 44 -6.13 -16.17 -1.31
CA LEU A 44 -7.44 -16.83 -1.11
C LEU A 44 -8.51 -15.90 -0.50
N ILE A 45 -8.13 -14.80 0.16
CA ILE A 45 -9.07 -13.82 0.74
C ILE A 45 -9.21 -12.59 -0.15
N ALA A 46 -8.10 -12.03 -0.64
CA ALA A 46 -8.06 -10.80 -1.42
C ALA A 46 -8.62 -10.99 -2.84
N VAL A 47 -8.51 -12.18 -3.43
CA VAL A 47 -9.05 -12.42 -4.78
C VAL A 47 -10.59 -12.50 -4.78
N PRO A 48 -11.26 -13.20 -3.85
CA PRO A 48 -12.71 -13.08 -3.68
C PRO A 48 -13.17 -11.65 -3.36
N TYR A 49 -12.40 -10.89 -2.58
CA TYR A 49 -12.69 -9.46 -2.36
C TYR A 49 -12.73 -8.71 -3.70
N HIS A 50 -11.69 -8.86 -4.53
CA HIS A 50 -11.63 -8.24 -5.86
C HIS A 50 -12.79 -8.70 -6.76
N TYR A 51 -13.10 -9.99 -6.79
CA TYR A 51 -14.21 -10.53 -7.58
C TYR A 51 -15.56 -9.93 -7.17
N LEU A 52 -15.84 -9.83 -5.86
CA LEU A 52 -17.08 -9.25 -5.38
C LEU A 52 -17.18 -7.76 -5.71
N LEU A 53 -16.09 -7.00 -5.63
CA LEU A 53 -16.07 -5.60 -6.07
C LEU A 53 -16.45 -5.46 -7.55
N GLN A 54 -15.83 -6.27 -8.42
CA GLN A 54 -16.15 -6.25 -9.85
C GLN A 54 -17.58 -6.71 -10.12
N TYR A 55 -18.05 -7.73 -9.42
CA TYR A 55 -19.41 -8.23 -9.55
C TYR A 55 -20.46 -7.17 -9.18
N PHE A 56 -20.30 -6.49 -8.02
CA PHE A 56 -21.22 -5.42 -7.63
C PHE A 56 -21.10 -4.17 -8.52
N PHE A 57 -19.90 -3.88 -9.03
CA PHE A 57 -19.73 -2.84 -10.04
C PHE A 57 -20.53 -3.17 -11.31
N ASN A 58 -20.40 -4.39 -11.84
CA ASN A 58 -21.09 -4.84 -13.05
C ASN A 58 -22.61 -4.88 -12.85
N LEU A 59 -23.10 -5.40 -11.72
CA LEU A 59 -24.54 -5.38 -11.40
C LEU A 59 -25.12 -3.96 -11.44
N ARG A 60 -24.37 -3.00 -10.89
CA ARG A 60 -24.77 -1.59 -10.95
C ARG A 60 -24.67 -1.05 -12.37
N TYR A 61 -23.60 -1.35 -13.09
CA TYR A 61 -23.44 -0.98 -14.49
C TYR A 61 -24.63 -1.44 -15.34
N ASP A 62 -24.99 -2.73 -15.25
CA ASP A 62 -26.10 -3.31 -16.00
C ASP A 62 -27.44 -2.66 -15.63
N PHE A 63 -27.65 -2.38 -14.33
CA PHE A 63 -28.87 -1.70 -13.87
C PHE A 63 -29.00 -0.31 -14.51
N PHE A 64 -27.96 0.52 -14.44
CA PHE A 64 -28.00 1.89 -14.98
C PHE A 64 -28.02 1.88 -16.51
N ASN A 65 -27.30 0.97 -17.17
CA ASN A 65 -27.26 0.83 -18.61
C ASN A 65 -28.58 0.31 -19.21
N SER A 66 -29.36 -0.45 -18.44
CA SER A 66 -30.69 -0.93 -18.86
C SER A 66 -31.77 0.17 -18.91
N HIS A 67 -31.46 1.40 -18.46
CA HIS A 67 -32.38 2.54 -18.41
C HIS A 67 -33.76 2.17 -17.84
N PRO A 68 -33.84 1.60 -16.61
CA PRO A 68 -35.10 1.19 -16.02
C PRO A 68 -36.03 2.39 -15.80
N LYS A 69 -37.33 2.09 -15.68
CA LYS A 69 -38.33 3.12 -15.40
C LYS A 69 -37.99 3.86 -14.11
N TRP A 70 -38.26 5.17 -14.08
CA TRP A 70 -37.78 6.11 -13.06
C TRP A 70 -38.03 5.66 -11.60
N TYR A 71 -39.13 4.95 -11.35
CA TYR A 71 -39.51 4.51 -10.01
C TYR A 71 -38.58 3.42 -9.44
N TRP A 72 -37.79 2.71 -10.26
CA TRP A 72 -36.79 1.74 -9.78
C TRP A 72 -35.53 2.42 -9.22
N TYR A 73 -35.27 3.67 -9.58
CA TYR A 73 -34.15 4.43 -9.03
C TYR A 73 -34.35 4.77 -7.55
N ILE A 74 -35.60 4.99 -7.12
CA ILE A 74 -35.93 5.35 -5.73
C ILE A 74 -35.56 4.24 -4.73
N PRO A 75 -36.03 2.98 -4.88
CA PRO A 75 -35.68 1.92 -3.95
C PRO A 75 -34.19 1.61 -3.99
N LEU A 76 -33.53 1.69 -5.16
CA LEU A 76 -32.09 1.53 -5.27
C LEU A 76 -31.34 2.62 -4.49
N PHE A 77 -31.73 3.88 -4.66
CA PHE A 77 -31.13 5.02 -3.95
C PHE A 77 -31.26 4.87 -2.44
N LEU A 78 -32.46 4.54 -1.94
CA LEU A 78 -32.70 4.33 -0.52
C LEU A 78 -31.89 3.14 0.04
N LEU A 79 -31.77 2.06 -0.72
CA LEU A 79 -30.96 0.89 -0.36
C LEU A 79 -29.48 1.27 -0.26
N MET A 80 -28.93 1.97 -1.27
CA MET A 80 -27.53 2.42 -1.28
C MET A 80 -27.24 3.40 -0.14
N TRP A 81 -28.21 4.26 0.20
CA TRP A 81 -28.09 5.16 1.35
C TRP A 81 -28.03 4.39 2.67
N GLY A 82 -28.90 3.40 2.86
CA GLY A 82 -28.87 2.51 4.02
C GLY A 82 -27.54 1.76 4.15
N ILE A 83 -26.98 1.29 3.03
CA ILE A 83 -25.65 0.67 2.98
C ILE A 83 -24.57 1.64 3.47
N LEU A 84 -24.52 2.88 2.96
CA LEU A 84 -23.51 3.85 3.39
C LEU A 84 -23.63 4.21 4.88
N VAL A 85 -24.86 4.34 5.40
CA VAL A 85 -25.08 4.57 6.83
C VAL A 85 -24.56 3.41 7.66
N PHE A 86 -24.80 2.17 7.21
CA PHE A 86 -24.27 0.96 7.86
C PHE A 86 -22.72 0.92 7.83
N VAL A 87 -22.10 1.24 6.70
CA VAL A 87 -20.64 1.29 6.60
C VAL A 87 -20.06 2.39 7.49
N SER A 88 -20.68 3.58 7.54
CA SER A 88 -20.27 4.66 8.45
C SER A 88 -20.33 4.23 9.92
N TRP A 89 -21.38 3.50 10.30
CA TRP A 89 -21.49 2.90 11.64
C TRP A 89 -20.39 1.85 11.91
N LEU A 90 -20.07 1.01 10.92
CA LEU A 90 -19.00 0.02 11.03
C LEU A 90 -17.63 0.68 11.25
N VAL A 91 -17.34 1.75 10.51
CA VAL A 91 -16.09 2.54 10.65
C VAL A 91 -15.98 3.17 12.03
N LYS A 92 -17.08 3.71 12.58
CA LYS A 92 -17.12 4.24 13.95
C LYS A 92 -16.80 3.18 15.00
N LYS A 93 -17.33 1.96 14.82
CA LYS A 93 -17.11 0.85 15.75
C LYS A 93 -15.69 0.30 15.66
N MET A 94 -15.09 0.31 14.48
CA MET A 94 -13.75 -0.20 14.20
C MET A 94 -12.88 0.88 13.51
N PRO A 95 -12.29 1.82 14.25
CA PRO A 95 -11.56 2.95 13.65
C PRO A 95 -10.43 2.55 12.69
N LEU A 96 -9.83 1.37 12.90
CA LEU A 96 -8.76 0.84 12.04
C LEU A 96 -9.21 0.55 10.60
N ILE A 97 -10.51 0.39 10.33
CA ILE A 97 -10.98 0.13 8.96
C ILE A 97 -11.16 1.41 8.12
N THR A 98 -10.96 2.60 8.71
CA THR A 98 -11.12 3.91 8.05
C THR A 98 -10.20 4.07 6.84
N GLY A 99 -10.72 4.59 5.72
CA GLY A 99 -9.95 5.02 4.55
C GLY A 99 -9.16 3.88 3.88
N GLY A 100 -7.97 4.22 3.37
CA GLY A 100 -7.15 3.31 2.56
C GLY A 100 -6.69 2.06 3.31
N GLY A 101 -6.04 2.20 4.45
CA GLY A 101 -5.46 1.06 5.19
C GLY A 101 -3.93 1.00 5.14
N ILE A 102 -3.28 1.67 4.18
CA ILE A 102 -1.81 1.74 4.10
C ILE A 102 -1.21 2.47 5.31
N PRO A 103 -1.70 3.65 5.74
CA PRO A 103 -1.20 4.31 6.95
C PRO A 103 -1.38 3.45 8.21
N GLN A 104 -2.51 2.76 8.34
CA GLN A 104 -2.79 1.84 9.44
C GLN A 104 -1.80 0.67 9.44
N THR A 105 -1.62 0.04 8.28
CA THR A 105 -0.67 -1.07 8.09
C THR A 105 0.75 -0.65 8.44
N ARG A 106 1.18 0.53 7.99
CA ARG A 106 2.46 1.14 8.37
C ARG A 106 2.56 1.37 9.88
N GLY A 107 1.52 1.89 10.51
CA GLY A 107 1.49 2.09 11.96
C GLY A 107 1.63 0.80 12.75
N VAL A 108 1.02 -0.29 12.28
CA VAL A 108 1.17 -1.59 12.96
C VAL A 108 2.53 -2.22 12.73
N ILE A 109 3.06 -2.14 11.51
CA ILE A 109 4.41 -2.65 11.18
C ILE A 109 5.48 -1.85 11.93
N ASN A 110 5.29 -0.54 12.12
CA ASN A 110 6.20 0.32 12.89
C ASN A 110 5.92 0.32 14.39
N GLY A 111 5.00 -0.52 14.90
CA GLY A 111 4.74 -0.64 16.34
C GLY A 111 4.16 0.63 16.99
N ARG A 112 3.49 1.49 16.21
CA ARG A 112 2.76 2.67 16.72
C ARG A 112 1.31 2.36 17.08
N VAL A 113 0.77 1.30 16.50
CA VAL A 113 -0.63 0.91 16.58
C VAL A 113 -0.67 -0.62 16.68
N GLU A 114 -1.61 -1.19 17.45
CA GLU A 114 -1.81 -2.64 17.48
C GLU A 114 -3.17 -3.03 16.87
N TYR A 115 -3.18 -4.13 16.11
CA TYR A 115 -4.41 -4.83 15.76
C TYR A 115 -5.00 -5.55 16.99
N LYS A 116 -5.99 -4.90 17.63
CA LYS A 116 -6.72 -5.47 18.77
C LYS A 116 -7.52 -6.71 18.39
N HIS A 117 -8.30 -6.62 17.30
CA HIS A 117 -9.19 -7.69 16.87
C HIS A 117 -8.98 -8.03 15.38
N PRO A 118 -7.83 -8.63 15.01
CA PRO A 118 -7.42 -8.77 13.61
C PRO A 118 -8.43 -9.54 12.73
N LEU A 119 -9.11 -10.57 13.25
CA LEU A 119 -10.15 -11.28 12.49
C LEU A 119 -11.38 -10.40 12.21
N ILE A 120 -11.86 -9.69 13.24
CA ILE A 120 -13.09 -8.89 13.14
C ILE A 120 -12.82 -7.67 12.26
N GLU A 121 -11.65 -7.04 12.41
CA GLU A 121 -11.23 -5.90 11.60
C GLU A 121 -11.00 -6.31 10.13
N LEU A 122 -10.43 -7.49 9.87
CA LEU A 122 -10.31 -8.07 8.51
C LEU A 122 -11.69 -8.20 7.86
N VAL A 123 -12.63 -8.87 8.53
CA VAL A 123 -14.00 -9.06 8.01
C VAL A 123 -14.71 -7.72 7.83
N SER A 124 -14.54 -6.80 8.78
CA SER A 124 -15.14 -5.47 8.71
C SER A 124 -14.57 -4.64 7.56
N LYS A 125 -13.27 -4.73 7.29
CA LYS A 125 -12.63 -4.05 6.15
C LYS A 125 -13.08 -4.66 4.82
N PHE A 126 -13.14 -5.98 4.74
CA PHE A 126 -13.62 -6.72 3.57
C PHE A 126 -15.06 -6.35 3.22
N VAL A 127 -15.99 -6.48 4.18
CA VAL A 127 -17.41 -6.19 3.96
C VAL A 127 -17.63 -4.68 3.78
N GLY A 128 -17.01 -3.85 4.60
CA GLY A 128 -17.12 -2.39 4.52
C GLY A 128 -16.61 -1.82 3.19
N GLY A 129 -15.51 -2.37 2.65
CA GLY A 129 -14.97 -1.99 1.34
C GLY A 129 -15.89 -2.38 0.19
N ILE A 130 -16.43 -3.60 0.20
CA ILE A 130 -17.40 -4.06 -0.82
C ILE A 130 -18.65 -3.19 -0.81
N LEU A 131 -19.21 -2.94 0.37
CA LEU A 131 -20.42 -2.14 0.53
C LEU A 131 -20.20 -0.67 0.20
N ALA A 132 -19.03 -0.10 0.51
CA ALA A 132 -18.71 1.28 0.12
C ALA A 132 -18.59 1.42 -1.41
N LEU A 133 -17.84 0.52 -2.06
CA LEU A 133 -17.63 0.59 -3.51
C LEU A 133 -18.90 0.25 -4.30
N SER A 134 -19.72 -0.69 -3.83
CA SER A 134 -20.97 -1.07 -4.51
C SER A 134 -21.96 0.11 -4.62
N THR A 135 -21.85 1.10 -3.73
CA THR A 135 -22.65 2.32 -3.79
C THR A 135 -22.17 3.34 -4.84
N GLY A 136 -21.10 3.03 -5.58
CA GLY A 136 -20.56 3.87 -6.66
C GLY A 136 -19.57 4.93 -6.20
N LEU A 137 -19.14 4.93 -4.94
CA LEU A 137 -18.10 5.87 -4.46
C LEU A 137 -16.78 5.68 -5.23
N SER A 138 -16.08 6.80 -5.48
CA SER A 138 -14.75 6.74 -6.12
C SER A 138 -13.70 6.38 -5.08
N LEU A 139 -13.54 5.07 -4.88
CA LEU A 139 -12.61 4.46 -3.95
C LEU A 139 -11.89 3.30 -4.64
N GLY A 140 -10.60 3.15 -4.36
CA GLY A 140 -9.76 2.08 -4.88
C GLY A 140 -9.71 0.86 -3.96
N ARG A 141 -9.53 -0.32 -4.56
CA ARG A 141 -9.42 -1.60 -3.85
C ARG A 141 -8.05 -1.89 -3.24
N GLU A 142 -7.01 -1.20 -3.72
CA GLU A 142 -5.61 -1.41 -3.34
C GLU A 142 -5.38 -1.31 -1.82
N GLY A 143 -5.66 -0.15 -1.21
CA GLY A 143 -5.50 0.04 0.23
C GLY A 143 -6.19 -1.03 1.09
N PRO A 144 -7.49 -1.32 0.89
CA PRO A 144 -8.16 -2.39 1.60
C PRO A 144 -7.49 -3.76 1.44
N SER A 145 -7.05 -4.12 0.23
CA SER A 145 -6.34 -5.39 -0.01
C SER A 145 -5.02 -5.47 0.75
N VAL A 146 -4.24 -4.38 0.77
CA VAL A 146 -3.00 -4.27 1.56
C VAL A 146 -3.27 -4.52 3.04
N GLN A 147 -4.31 -3.87 3.58
CA GLN A 147 -4.64 -4.00 5.00
C GLN A 147 -5.20 -5.40 5.33
N ILE A 148 -6.06 -5.97 4.47
CA ILE A 148 -6.55 -7.35 4.60
C ILE A 148 -5.38 -8.33 4.63
N GLY A 149 -4.41 -8.19 3.73
CA GLY A 149 -3.21 -9.01 3.72
C GLY A 149 -2.37 -8.85 5.00
N SER A 150 -2.21 -7.62 5.50
CA SER A 150 -1.55 -7.37 6.78
C SER A 150 -2.25 -8.07 7.96
N TYR A 151 -3.59 -8.08 7.98
CA TYR A 151 -4.35 -8.84 8.98
C TYR A 151 -4.10 -10.34 8.88
N VAL A 152 -4.05 -10.91 7.68
CA VAL A 152 -3.71 -12.33 7.47
C VAL A 152 -2.31 -12.62 8.00
N GLY A 153 -1.32 -11.78 7.68
CA GLY A 153 0.04 -11.88 8.22
C GLY A 153 0.07 -11.86 9.75
N CYS A 154 -0.72 -10.97 10.38
CA CYS A 154 -0.87 -10.90 11.82
C CYS A 154 -1.49 -12.17 12.43
N LEU A 155 -2.48 -12.77 11.77
CA LEU A 155 -3.14 -13.98 12.25
C LEU A 155 -2.23 -15.20 12.15
N VAL A 156 -1.55 -15.36 11.01
CA VAL A 156 -0.57 -16.43 10.81
C VAL A 156 0.59 -16.30 11.80
N SER A 157 1.05 -15.09 12.09
CA SER A 157 2.07 -14.85 13.12
C SER A 157 1.60 -15.31 14.52
N LYS A 158 0.35 -14.98 14.91
CA LYS A 158 -0.25 -15.42 16.18
C LYS A 158 -0.42 -16.94 16.25
N TRP A 159 -0.86 -17.58 15.16
CA TRP A 159 -1.03 -19.05 15.09
C TRP A 159 0.31 -19.80 15.11
N GLY A 160 1.30 -19.31 14.37
CA GLY A 160 2.63 -19.90 14.28
C GLY A 160 3.51 -19.66 15.51
N ARG A 161 3.03 -18.90 16.52
CA ARG A 161 3.81 -18.45 17.69
C ARG A 161 5.17 -17.87 17.29
N VAL A 162 5.15 -17.10 16.21
CA VAL A 162 6.33 -16.47 15.61
C VAL A 162 6.83 -15.37 16.55
N LEU A 163 8.14 -15.19 16.65
CA LEU A 163 8.72 -14.19 17.53
C LEU A 163 8.33 -12.77 17.11
N ALA A 164 8.29 -11.83 18.06
CA ALA A 164 7.87 -10.45 17.82
C ALA A 164 8.68 -9.75 16.70
N GLY A 165 9.99 -10.03 16.62
CA GLY A 165 10.84 -9.50 15.54
C GLY A 165 10.51 -10.02 14.13
N GLU A 166 10.01 -11.26 14.02
CA GLU A 166 9.59 -11.87 12.76
C GLU A 166 8.12 -11.55 12.40
N ARG A 167 7.30 -11.17 13.39
CA ARG A 167 5.90 -10.76 13.18
C ARG A 167 5.81 -9.61 12.18
N LYS A 168 6.68 -8.61 12.32
CA LYS A 168 6.73 -7.46 11.42
C LYS A 168 6.92 -7.86 9.95
N GLN A 169 7.86 -8.76 9.68
CA GLN A 169 8.12 -9.30 8.35
C GLN A 169 6.91 -10.05 7.77
N LEU A 170 6.17 -10.78 8.59
CA LEU A 170 4.94 -11.47 8.14
C LEU A 170 3.78 -10.50 7.86
N LEU A 171 3.63 -9.44 8.65
CA LEU A 171 2.65 -8.38 8.37
C LEU A 171 3.00 -7.66 7.07
N SER A 172 4.27 -7.34 6.86
CA SER A 172 4.79 -6.76 5.61
C SER A 172 4.57 -7.70 4.42
N ALA A 173 4.90 -8.98 4.57
CA ALA A 173 4.68 -10.00 3.54
C ALA A 173 3.20 -10.12 3.17
N GLY A 174 2.31 -10.11 4.16
CA GLY A 174 0.86 -10.05 3.94
C GLY A 174 0.42 -8.77 3.23
N ALA A 175 0.94 -7.60 3.64
CA ALA A 175 0.65 -6.32 2.99
C ALA A 175 1.05 -6.32 1.50
N GLY A 176 2.25 -6.80 1.18
CA GLY A 176 2.72 -6.99 -0.20
C GLY A 176 1.86 -7.98 -0.97
N ALA A 177 1.54 -9.14 -0.38
CA ALA A 177 0.65 -10.13 -0.98
C ALA A 177 -0.75 -9.57 -1.30
N GLY A 178 -1.29 -8.72 -0.43
CA GLY A 178 -2.58 -8.05 -0.64
C GLY A 178 -2.55 -7.12 -1.85
N LEU A 179 -1.49 -6.32 -2.00
CA LEU A 179 -1.31 -5.49 -3.19
C LEU A 179 -1.10 -6.32 -4.46
N ALA A 180 -0.27 -7.36 -4.39
CA ALA A 180 -0.03 -8.25 -5.51
C ALA A 180 -1.31 -8.94 -5.98
N ALA A 181 -2.17 -9.39 -5.06
CA ALA A 181 -3.49 -9.95 -5.39
C ALA A 181 -4.43 -8.92 -6.03
N ALA A 182 -4.26 -7.62 -5.73
CA ALA A 182 -5.05 -6.57 -6.36
C ALA A 182 -4.61 -6.37 -7.83
N PHE A 183 -3.32 -6.17 -8.09
CA PHE A 183 -2.87 -5.78 -9.44
C PHE A 183 -2.27 -6.91 -10.26
N ALA A 184 -2.16 -8.12 -9.72
CA ALA A 184 -1.30 -9.18 -10.26
C ALA A 184 0.15 -8.68 -10.49
N ALA A 185 0.64 -7.83 -9.58
CA ALA A 185 1.91 -7.12 -9.69
C ALA A 185 2.84 -7.35 -8.47
N PRO A 186 3.50 -8.52 -8.36
CA PRO A 186 4.37 -8.85 -7.24
C PRO A 186 5.58 -7.92 -7.06
N LEU A 187 6.26 -7.49 -8.14
CA LEU A 187 7.45 -6.64 -8.03
C LEU A 187 7.09 -5.27 -7.49
N ALA A 188 6.06 -4.64 -8.07
CA ALA A 188 5.53 -3.38 -7.59
C ALA A 188 5.06 -3.46 -6.13
N SER A 189 4.46 -4.59 -5.74
CA SER A 189 4.02 -4.78 -4.36
C SER A 189 5.15 -4.83 -3.34
N SER A 190 6.24 -5.50 -3.67
CA SER A 190 7.42 -5.56 -2.81
C SER A 190 8.05 -4.17 -2.66
N LEU A 191 8.16 -3.43 -3.77
CA LEU A 191 8.68 -2.05 -3.76
C LEU A 191 7.79 -1.10 -2.96
N LEU A 192 6.46 -1.21 -3.04
CA LEU A 192 5.55 -0.38 -2.24
C LEU A 192 5.81 -0.58 -0.74
N VAL A 193 5.98 -1.84 -0.33
CA VAL A 193 6.23 -2.16 1.08
C VAL A 193 7.52 -1.49 1.54
N ILE A 194 8.61 -1.57 0.77
CA ILE A 194 9.90 -1.00 1.15
C ILE A 194 9.93 0.54 1.06
N GLU A 195 9.34 1.13 0.02
CA GLU A 195 9.35 2.58 -0.17
C GLU A 195 8.40 3.29 0.81
N SER A 196 7.24 2.70 1.12
CA SER A 196 6.15 3.42 1.78
C SER A 196 5.69 2.87 3.14
N ILE A 197 5.83 1.57 3.40
CA ILE A 197 5.28 0.90 4.60
C ILE A 197 6.37 0.60 5.62
N GLU A 198 7.38 -0.18 5.24
CA GLU A 198 8.46 -0.64 6.09
C GLU A 198 9.81 -0.12 5.58
N ARG A 199 10.42 0.79 6.35
CA ARG A 199 11.75 1.34 6.03
C ARG A 199 12.93 0.53 6.59
N PHE A 200 12.66 -0.42 7.46
CA PHE A 200 13.71 -1.16 8.19
C PHE A 200 13.95 -2.53 7.55
N ASP A 201 15.20 -3.00 7.56
CA ASP A 201 15.61 -4.32 7.05
C ASP A 201 15.17 -4.64 5.60
N ALA A 202 15.31 -3.63 4.73
CA ALA A 202 14.80 -3.62 3.35
C ALA A 202 15.08 -4.88 2.52
N PRO A 203 16.28 -5.51 2.52
CA PRO A 203 16.52 -6.68 1.69
C PRO A 203 15.69 -7.92 2.10
N LYS A 204 15.53 -8.16 3.40
CA LYS A 204 14.79 -9.31 3.93
C LYS A 204 13.29 -9.12 3.73
N THR A 205 12.79 -7.91 3.98
CA THR A 205 11.41 -7.53 3.68
C THR A 205 11.11 -7.62 2.19
N ALA A 206 12.04 -7.21 1.31
CA ALA A 206 11.87 -7.34 -0.14
C ALA A 206 11.60 -8.78 -0.56
N ILE A 207 12.45 -9.71 -0.13
CA ILE A 207 12.34 -11.11 -0.54
C ILE A 207 11.07 -11.76 0.02
N THR A 208 10.77 -11.55 1.29
CA THR A 208 9.56 -12.12 1.92
C THR A 208 8.27 -11.60 1.29
N THR A 209 8.19 -10.30 1.03
CA THR A 209 7.05 -9.66 0.35
C THR A 209 6.92 -10.09 -1.09
N LEU A 210 8.04 -10.21 -1.82
CA LEU A 210 8.04 -10.67 -3.20
C LEU A 210 7.56 -12.12 -3.30
N LEU A 211 8.08 -13.03 -2.46
CA LEU A 211 7.66 -14.44 -2.45
C LEU A 211 6.16 -14.58 -2.12
N ALA A 212 5.69 -13.87 -1.10
CA ALA A 212 4.27 -13.85 -0.75
C ALA A 212 3.41 -13.25 -1.88
N GLY A 213 3.90 -12.18 -2.50
CA GLY A 213 3.28 -11.49 -3.62
C GLY A 213 3.16 -12.37 -4.87
N VAL A 214 4.20 -13.12 -5.24
CA VAL A 214 4.16 -14.04 -6.38
C VAL A 214 3.08 -15.11 -6.19
N VAL A 215 2.97 -15.66 -4.98
CA VAL A 215 1.95 -16.68 -4.69
C VAL A 215 0.55 -16.07 -4.75
N ALA A 216 0.34 -14.91 -4.11
CA ALA A 216 -0.96 -14.23 -4.10
C ALA A 216 -1.37 -13.75 -5.49
N GLY A 217 -0.43 -13.21 -6.28
CA GLY A 217 -0.60 -12.85 -7.68
C GLY A 217 -0.92 -14.06 -8.55
N GLY A 218 -0.25 -15.19 -8.33
CA GLY A 218 -0.55 -16.45 -9.01
C GLY A 218 -1.98 -16.95 -8.74
N VAL A 219 -2.46 -16.83 -7.50
CA VAL A 219 -3.87 -17.10 -7.16
C VAL A 219 -4.81 -16.12 -7.88
N ALA A 220 -4.44 -14.84 -7.96
CA ALA A 220 -5.22 -13.83 -8.69
C ALA A 220 -5.31 -14.16 -10.19
N SER A 221 -4.22 -14.60 -10.80
CA SER A 221 -4.17 -14.99 -12.22
C SER A 221 -5.03 -16.22 -12.56
N TRP A 222 -5.41 -17.06 -11.60
CA TRP A 222 -6.35 -18.15 -11.85
C TRP A 222 -7.79 -17.67 -12.06
N ILE A 223 -8.18 -16.58 -11.39
CA ILE A 223 -9.53 -16.00 -11.49
C ILE A 223 -9.57 -14.87 -12.52
N PHE A 224 -8.48 -14.11 -12.65
CA PHE A 224 -8.30 -13.01 -13.58
C PHE A 224 -7.09 -13.28 -14.48
N PRO A 225 -7.23 -14.11 -15.54
CA PRO A 225 -6.10 -14.52 -16.38
C PRO A 225 -5.46 -13.37 -17.14
N ILE A 226 -6.23 -12.34 -17.49
CA ILE A 226 -5.78 -11.18 -18.25
C ILE A 226 -6.05 -9.93 -17.43
N ASN A 227 -5.00 -9.14 -17.20
CA ASN A 227 -5.13 -7.83 -16.58
C ASN A 227 -5.72 -6.85 -17.62
N PRO A 228 -6.80 -6.10 -17.32
CA PRO A 228 -7.37 -5.14 -18.26
C PRO A 228 -6.38 -4.09 -18.78
N TYR A 229 -5.39 -3.69 -17.96
CA TYR A 229 -4.35 -2.73 -18.38
C TYR A 229 -3.42 -3.27 -19.47
N PHE A 230 -3.33 -4.59 -19.65
CA PHE A 230 -2.53 -5.22 -20.72
C PHE A 230 -3.11 -4.95 -22.12
N GLN A 231 -4.38 -4.54 -22.21
CA GLN A 231 -5.03 -4.21 -23.49
C GLN A 231 -4.74 -2.78 -23.97
N ILE A 232 -4.01 -1.98 -23.18
CA ILE A 232 -3.67 -0.60 -23.52
C ILE A 232 -2.43 -0.60 -24.42
N ASP A 233 -2.60 -0.21 -25.69
CA ASP A 233 -1.49 -0.10 -26.63
C ASP A 233 -0.44 0.93 -26.18
N ALA A 234 0.84 0.57 -26.31
CA ALA A 234 1.99 1.41 -25.94
C ALA A 234 2.83 1.82 -27.16
N ILE A 235 2.19 2.39 -28.19
CA ILE A 235 2.88 2.75 -29.45
C ILE A 235 3.73 4.02 -29.26
N VAL A 236 5.05 3.86 -29.38
CA VAL A 236 6.02 4.94 -29.19
C VAL A 236 5.95 5.96 -30.34
N PRO A 237 5.88 7.27 -30.06
CA PRO A 237 5.91 8.29 -31.11
C PRO A 237 7.26 8.31 -31.84
N GLY A 238 7.22 8.41 -33.17
CA GLY A 238 8.38 8.60 -34.05
C GLY A 238 9.01 10.00 -33.94
N MET A 239 9.46 10.39 -32.75
CA MET A 239 10.04 11.71 -32.46
C MET A 239 11.57 11.68 -32.41
N THR A 240 12.20 12.82 -32.70
CA THR A 240 13.64 13.01 -32.46
C THR A 240 13.95 13.02 -30.95
N PHE A 241 15.17 12.64 -30.58
CA PHE A 241 15.62 12.60 -29.18
C PHE A 241 15.35 13.92 -28.43
N TRP A 242 15.71 15.05 -29.01
CA TRP A 242 15.50 16.37 -28.40
C TRP A 242 14.02 16.72 -28.23
N SER A 243 13.15 16.26 -29.13
CA SER A 243 11.70 16.45 -29.00
C SER A 243 11.12 15.59 -27.87
N GLN A 244 11.58 14.34 -27.74
CA GLN A 244 11.19 13.46 -26.63
C GLN A 244 11.63 14.04 -25.28
N VAL A 245 12.85 14.55 -25.17
CA VAL A 245 13.33 15.19 -23.92
C VAL A 245 12.45 16.39 -23.55
N LYS A 246 12.09 17.25 -24.52
CA LYS A 246 11.18 18.38 -24.28
C LYS A 246 9.81 17.91 -23.83
N LEU A 247 9.27 16.86 -24.44
CA LEU A 247 7.99 16.28 -24.03
C LEU A 247 8.06 15.76 -22.59
N PHE A 248 9.08 14.97 -22.24
CA PHE A 248 9.19 14.40 -20.90
C PHE A 248 9.36 15.47 -19.82
N LEU A 249 10.10 16.54 -20.11
CA LEU A 249 10.21 17.71 -19.23
C LEU A 249 8.86 18.41 -19.05
N LEU A 250 8.12 18.61 -20.15
CA LEU A 250 6.79 19.23 -20.14
C LEU A 250 5.80 18.40 -19.30
N LEU A 251 5.75 17.08 -19.54
CA LEU A 251 4.88 16.16 -18.79
C LEU A 251 5.21 16.22 -17.30
N ALA A 252 6.48 16.09 -16.92
CA ALA A 252 6.90 16.13 -15.52
C ALA A 252 6.51 17.46 -14.84
N ALA A 253 6.69 18.59 -15.52
CA ALA A 253 6.34 19.90 -14.98
C ALA A 253 4.83 20.06 -14.76
N VAL A 254 4.02 19.73 -15.79
CA VAL A 254 2.55 19.84 -15.72
C VAL A 254 1.99 18.90 -14.66
N ILE A 255 2.42 17.64 -14.65
CA ILE A 255 1.96 16.62 -13.70
C ILE A 255 2.33 17.01 -12.27
N SER A 256 3.50 17.58 -12.03
CA SER A 256 3.92 18.04 -10.69
C SER A 256 3.01 19.14 -10.16
N VAL A 257 2.60 20.09 -11.01
CA VAL A 257 1.69 21.18 -10.63
C VAL A 257 0.29 20.64 -10.32
N PHE A 258 -0.26 19.78 -11.18
CA PHE A 258 -1.57 19.19 -10.93
C PHE A 258 -1.58 18.22 -9.74
N GLY A 259 -0.50 17.45 -9.54
CA GLY A 259 -0.32 16.60 -8.37
C GLY A 259 -0.26 17.40 -7.07
N LYS A 260 0.34 18.61 -7.08
CA LYS A 260 0.29 19.57 -5.97
C LYS A 260 -1.13 20.00 -5.66
N LEU A 261 -1.86 20.44 -6.69
CA LEU A 261 -3.24 20.89 -6.57
C LEU A 261 -4.11 19.78 -5.97
N PHE A 262 -3.99 18.56 -6.49
CA PHE A 262 -4.71 17.39 -6.00
C PHE A 262 -4.40 17.09 -4.54
N SER A 263 -3.12 17.06 -4.17
CA SER A 263 -2.68 16.72 -2.80
C SER A 263 -3.15 17.77 -1.77
N ILE A 264 -3.00 19.07 -2.09
CA ILE A 264 -3.43 20.17 -1.20
C ILE A 264 -4.95 20.15 -1.04
N THR A 265 -5.69 20.03 -2.15
CA THR A 265 -7.16 20.03 -2.12
C THR A 265 -7.68 18.82 -1.34
N THR A 266 -7.10 17.64 -1.54
CA THR A 266 -7.47 16.43 -0.79
C THR A 266 -7.27 16.62 0.71
N LEU A 267 -6.12 17.14 1.14
CA LEU A 267 -5.84 17.37 2.56
C LEU A 267 -6.75 18.45 3.16
N GLN A 268 -7.04 19.52 2.42
CA GLN A 268 -7.95 20.58 2.86
C GLN A 268 -9.38 20.04 3.04
N VAL A 269 -9.91 19.31 2.05
CA VAL A 269 -11.25 18.72 2.16
C VAL A 269 -11.31 17.71 3.29
N LYS A 270 -10.27 16.88 3.49
CA LYS A 270 -10.20 15.97 4.64
C LYS A 270 -10.23 16.67 5.99
N ARG A 271 -9.66 17.89 6.11
CA ARG A 271 -9.73 18.70 7.34
C ARG A 271 -11.09 19.39 7.52
N ILE A 272 -11.71 19.83 6.43
CA ILE A 272 -13.00 20.52 6.44
C ILE A 272 -14.16 19.55 6.66
N TYR A 273 -14.08 18.33 6.11
CA TYR A 273 -15.17 17.35 6.12
C TYR A 273 -15.66 16.99 7.55
N PRO A 274 -14.77 16.78 8.55
CA PRO A 274 -15.18 16.64 9.96
C PRO A 274 -15.85 17.90 10.54
N ALA A 275 -15.43 19.10 10.12
CA ALA A 275 -15.94 20.37 10.65
C ALA A 275 -17.38 20.70 10.19
N ILE A 276 -17.87 20.02 9.16
CA ILE A 276 -19.27 20.11 8.73
C ILE A 276 -20.17 19.57 9.85
N LYS A 277 -20.99 20.43 10.46
CA LYS A 277 -21.85 20.13 11.63
C LYS A 277 -23.04 19.20 11.35
N HIS A 278 -23.21 18.73 10.11
CA HIS A 278 -24.28 17.80 9.76
C HIS A 278 -24.03 16.40 10.35
N PRO A 279 -25.08 15.66 10.72
CA PRO A 279 -24.93 14.28 11.17
C PRO A 279 -24.45 13.38 10.02
N GLU A 280 -23.79 12.28 10.36
CA GLU A 280 -23.11 11.43 9.37
C GLU A 280 -24.04 10.88 8.29
N TYR A 281 -25.29 10.51 8.64
CA TYR A 281 -26.25 10.01 7.65
C TYR A 281 -26.57 11.04 6.56
N VAL A 282 -26.54 12.35 6.88
CA VAL A 282 -26.70 13.44 5.91
C VAL A 282 -25.44 13.59 5.07
N LYS A 283 -24.25 13.45 5.66
CA LYS A 283 -23.00 13.47 4.89
C LYS A 283 -22.95 12.32 3.86
N MET A 284 -23.38 11.12 4.26
CA MET A 284 -23.50 9.97 3.36
C MET A 284 -24.53 10.23 2.25
N LEU A 285 -25.62 10.95 2.54
CA LEU A 285 -26.62 11.32 1.53
C LEU A 285 -26.03 12.23 0.46
N TYR A 286 -25.23 13.24 0.82
CA TYR A 286 -24.58 14.12 -0.15
C TYR A 286 -23.62 13.36 -1.07
N LEU A 287 -22.81 12.46 -0.50
CA LEU A 287 -21.88 11.63 -1.27
C LEU A 287 -22.63 10.70 -2.24
N LEU A 288 -23.69 10.05 -1.75
CA LEU A 288 -24.53 9.20 -2.59
C LEU A 288 -25.19 9.99 -3.71
N PHE A 289 -25.71 11.18 -3.42
CA PHE A 289 -26.36 12.00 -4.43
C PHE A 289 -25.42 12.31 -5.59
N ILE A 290 -24.16 12.68 -5.29
CA ILE A 290 -23.14 12.91 -6.31
C ILE A 290 -22.85 11.61 -7.07
N ALA A 291 -22.60 10.50 -6.37
CA ALA A 291 -22.31 9.20 -7.00
C ALA A 291 -23.46 8.72 -7.91
N PHE A 292 -24.71 8.93 -7.49
CA PHE A 292 -25.90 8.53 -8.22
C PHE A 292 -26.11 9.40 -9.47
N MET A 293 -25.88 10.71 -9.37
CA MET A 293 -25.94 11.60 -10.54
C MET A 293 -24.87 11.25 -11.57
N ILE A 294 -23.64 10.96 -11.14
CA ILE A 294 -22.58 10.49 -12.04
C ILE A 294 -22.97 9.14 -12.67
N SER A 295 -23.55 8.23 -11.88
CA SER A 295 -23.99 6.92 -12.38
C SER A 295 -25.10 7.03 -13.45
N MET A 296 -25.93 8.08 -13.41
CA MET A 296 -26.95 8.33 -14.45
C MET A 296 -26.34 8.78 -15.79
N THR A 297 -25.18 9.44 -15.77
CA THR A 297 -24.54 9.98 -16.98
C THR A 297 -23.45 9.07 -17.52
N GLU A 298 -22.57 8.58 -16.65
CA GLU A 298 -21.43 7.75 -17.01
C GLU A 298 -21.05 6.85 -15.83
N VAL A 299 -21.56 5.61 -15.84
CA VAL A 299 -21.27 4.65 -14.76
C VAL A 299 -19.78 4.33 -14.68
N ASN A 300 -19.06 4.32 -15.79
CA ASN A 300 -17.65 3.94 -15.81
C ASN A 300 -16.74 4.90 -15.02
N LEU A 301 -17.19 6.13 -14.75
CA LEU A 301 -16.44 7.12 -13.96
C LEU A 301 -16.48 6.84 -12.44
N THR A 302 -17.38 5.96 -12.00
CA THR A 302 -17.51 5.56 -10.60
C THR A 302 -16.59 4.39 -10.24
N GLY A 303 -16.57 3.91 -8.99
CA GLY A 303 -15.78 2.73 -8.60
C GLY A 303 -14.25 2.90 -8.68
N GLY A 304 -13.78 4.16 -8.79
CA GLY A 304 -12.38 4.53 -8.95
C GLY A 304 -12.04 5.10 -10.33
N GLY A 305 -12.97 5.01 -11.30
CA GLY A 305 -12.81 5.55 -12.67
C GLY A 305 -11.93 4.69 -13.59
N GLU A 306 -11.55 3.49 -13.14
CA GLU A 306 -10.68 2.55 -13.86
C GLU A 306 -11.31 2.14 -15.19
N GLN A 307 -12.61 1.80 -15.20
CA GLN A 307 -13.34 1.41 -16.41
C GLN A 307 -13.44 2.57 -17.41
N PHE A 308 -13.61 3.81 -16.93
CA PHE A 308 -13.62 4.98 -17.81
C PHE A 308 -12.24 5.20 -18.44
N LEU A 309 -11.16 5.15 -17.63
CA LEU A 309 -9.80 5.24 -18.16
C LEU A 309 -9.52 4.16 -19.23
N LEU A 310 -9.90 2.91 -18.96
CA LEU A 310 -9.70 1.81 -19.91
C LEU A 310 -10.49 2.02 -21.21
N SER A 311 -11.73 2.50 -21.10
CA SER A 311 -12.54 2.83 -22.29
C SER A 311 -11.88 3.91 -23.16
N GLN A 312 -11.31 4.94 -22.51
CA GLN A 312 -10.60 6.03 -23.17
C GLN A 312 -9.24 5.59 -23.74
N ALA A 313 -8.62 4.58 -23.16
CA ALA A 313 -7.36 4.03 -23.63
C ALA A 313 -7.52 3.20 -24.91
N MET A 314 -8.62 2.45 -25.01
CA MET A 314 -8.93 1.58 -26.14
C MET A 314 -9.63 2.33 -27.27
N HIS A 315 -10.56 3.21 -26.90
CA HIS A 315 -11.32 4.05 -27.83
C HIS A 315 -11.31 5.51 -27.35
N PRO A 316 -10.20 6.25 -27.56
CA PRO A 316 -10.10 7.64 -27.14
C PRO A 316 -11.20 8.52 -27.72
N ASP A 317 -11.95 9.22 -26.86
CA ASP A 317 -12.81 10.30 -27.30
C ASP A 317 -11.98 11.48 -27.80
N MET A 318 -12.35 12.05 -28.95
CA MET A 318 -11.63 13.19 -29.53
C MET A 318 -12.08 14.55 -28.97
N HIS A 319 -13.17 14.56 -28.19
CA HIS A 319 -13.72 15.78 -27.61
C HIS A 319 -12.98 16.18 -26.33
N ILE A 320 -11.92 16.98 -26.47
CA ILE A 320 -11.07 17.43 -25.35
C ILE A 320 -11.89 18.05 -24.21
N LEU A 321 -12.86 18.93 -24.53
CA LEU A 321 -13.66 19.60 -23.51
C LEU A 321 -14.50 18.62 -22.66
N TRP A 322 -14.98 17.54 -23.28
CA TRP A 322 -15.71 16.48 -22.60
C TRP A 322 -14.80 15.73 -21.62
N ILE A 323 -13.62 15.30 -22.06
CA ILE A 323 -12.65 14.59 -21.21
C ILE A 323 -12.17 15.48 -20.06
N VAL A 324 -11.93 16.77 -20.31
CA VAL A 324 -11.61 17.75 -19.26
C VAL A 324 -12.75 17.82 -18.24
N GLY A 325 -14.01 17.90 -18.70
CA GLY A 325 -15.18 17.89 -17.83
C GLY A 325 -15.26 16.63 -16.96
N MET A 326 -15.07 15.45 -17.56
CA MET A 326 -15.12 14.15 -16.87
C MET A 326 -13.95 13.97 -15.89
N MET A 327 -12.75 14.41 -16.26
CA MET A 327 -11.58 14.40 -15.36
C MET A 327 -11.81 15.30 -14.15
N LEU A 328 -12.32 16.53 -14.33
CA LEU A 328 -12.61 17.44 -13.23
C LEU A 328 -13.71 16.90 -12.32
N LEU A 329 -14.77 16.32 -12.90
CA LEU A 329 -15.84 15.65 -12.17
C LEU A 329 -15.30 14.50 -11.33
N HIS A 330 -14.47 13.62 -11.93
CA HIS A 330 -13.80 12.51 -11.25
C HIS A 330 -12.90 12.99 -10.13
N LEU A 331 -12.09 14.02 -10.38
CA LEU A 331 -11.16 14.59 -9.39
C LEU A 331 -11.94 15.07 -8.15
N VAL A 332 -12.97 15.90 -8.34
CA VAL A 332 -13.77 16.42 -7.23
C VAL A 332 -14.48 15.29 -6.51
N PHE A 333 -15.11 14.37 -7.25
CA PHE A 333 -15.82 13.23 -6.68
C PHE A 333 -14.90 12.30 -5.86
N SER A 334 -13.70 12.04 -6.35
CA SER A 334 -12.68 11.22 -5.69
C SER A 334 -12.18 11.87 -4.40
N ILE A 335 -11.97 13.19 -4.40
CA ILE A 335 -11.55 13.94 -3.21
C ILE A 335 -12.60 13.83 -2.09
N PHE A 336 -13.88 14.03 -2.41
CA PHE A 336 -14.97 13.91 -1.43
C PHE A 336 -15.18 12.46 -0.97
N SER A 337 -15.14 11.50 -1.90
CA SER A 337 -15.27 10.07 -1.59
C SER A 337 -14.17 9.61 -0.62
N PHE A 338 -12.91 9.94 -0.90
CA PHE A 338 -11.79 9.57 -0.03
C PHE A 338 -11.81 10.32 1.31
N SER A 339 -12.15 11.61 1.30
CA SER A 339 -12.22 12.44 2.52
C SER A 339 -13.33 12.01 3.48
N SER A 340 -14.31 11.23 3.01
CA SER A 340 -15.39 10.69 3.83
C SER A 340 -14.91 9.75 4.95
N GLY A 341 -13.73 9.15 4.79
CA GLY A 341 -13.17 8.16 5.72
C GLY A 341 -13.73 6.75 5.55
N LEU A 342 -14.64 6.51 4.59
CA LEU A 342 -15.14 5.17 4.31
C LEU A 342 -14.02 4.23 3.82
N PRO A 343 -14.15 2.90 3.98
CA PRO A 343 -13.10 1.96 3.62
C PRO A 343 -12.84 1.98 2.10
N GLY A 344 -11.63 2.39 1.70
CA GLY A 344 -11.27 2.57 0.30
C GLY A 344 -9.98 3.36 0.11
N GLY A 345 -9.14 2.95 -0.84
CA GLY A 345 -7.87 3.60 -1.17
C GLY A 345 -8.03 4.76 -2.14
N SER A 346 -7.07 5.69 -2.16
CA SER A 346 -7.01 6.77 -3.16
C SER A 346 -6.16 6.42 -4.39
N PHE A 347 -5.48 5.27 -4.37
CA PHE A 347 -4.44 4.92 -5.35
C PHE A 347 -4.98 4.81 -6.78
N ILE A 348 -6.02 4.00 -7.01
CA ILE A 348 -6.66 3.88 -8.34
C ILE A 348 -7.22 5.23 -8.81
N PRO A 349 -8.04 5.98 -8.02
CA PRO A 349 -8.49 7.31 -8.42
C PRO A 349 -7.37 8.28 -8.80
N THR A 350 -6.23 8.22 -8.10
CA THR A 350 -5.04 9.02 -8.38
C THR A 350 -4.41 8.62 -9.72
N LEU A 351 -4.24 7.32 -9.95
CA LEU A 351 -3.71 6.76 -11.20
C LEU A 351 -4.61 7.12 -12.40
N VAL A 352 -5.93 7.00 -12.26
CA VAL A 352 -6.92 7.40 -13.27
C VAL A 352 -6.85 8.89 -13.59
N THR A 353 -6.76 9.74 -12.56
CA THR A 353 -6.63 11.19 -12.76
C THR A 353 -5.37 11.54 -13.54
N GLY A 354 -4.25 10.86 -13.25
CA GLY A 354 -3.00 11.00 -14.00
C GLY A 354 -3.11 10.57 -15.45
N GLY A 355 -3.76 9.43 -15.70
CA GLY A 355 -4.02 8.94 -17.05
C GLY A 355 -4.87 9.91 -17.86
N LEU A 356 -6.03 10.34 -17.35
CA LEU A 356 -6.89 11.30 -18.03
C LEU A 356 -6.19 12.64 -18.30
N LEU A 357 -5.36 13.12 -17.37
CA LEU A 357 -4.54 14.31 -17.59
C LEU A 357 -3.54 14.08 -18.74
N GLY A 358 -2.89 12.92 -18.79
CA GLY A 358 -2.02 12.52 -19.89
C GLY A 358 -2.73 12.44 -21.23
N GLN A 359 -3.95 11.89 -21.26
CA GLN A 359 -4.79 11.84 -22.45
C GLN A 359 -5.14 13.24 -22.95
N ILE A 360 -5.50 14.17 -22.05
CA ILE A 360 -5.77 15.57 -22.43
C ILE A 360 -4.54 16.22 -23.07
N ILE A 361 -3.36 16.04 -22.47
CA ILE A 361 -2.10 16.57 -23.01
C ILE A 361 -1.84 15.95 -24.40
N ALA A 362 -2.00 14.64 -24.54
CA ALA A 362 -1.80 13.94 -25.80
C ALA A 362 -2.77 14.42 -26.90
N LEU A 363 -4.06 14.59 -26.59
CA LEU A 363 -5.05 15.10 -27.55
C LEU A 363 -4.72 16.51 -28.04
N ILE A 364 -4.23 17.39 -27.16
CA ILE A 364 -3.76 18.72 -27.54
C ILE A 364 -2.57 18.60 -28.51
N MET A 365 -1.64 17.68 -28.24
CA MET A 365 -0.48 17.44 -29.12
C MET A 365 -0.88 16.82 -30.47
N VAL A 366 -1.92 15.98 -30.51
CA VAL A 366 -2.51 15.45 -31.75
C VAL A 366 -3.12 16.59 -32.58
N GLN A 367 -3.88 17.50 -31.96
CA GLN A 367 -4.43 18.66 -32.66
C GLN A 367 -3.36 19.60 -33.23
N GLN A 368 -2.20 19.69 -32.57
CA GLN A 368 -1.04 20.45 -33.04
C GLN A 368 -0.19 19.71 -34.08
N GLY A 369 -0.52 18.45 -34.39
CA GLY A 369 0.24 17.63 -35.35
C GLY A 369 1.61 17.18 -34.85
N VAL A 370 1.85 17.18 -33.53
CA VAL A 370 3.14 16.80 -32.92
C VAL A 370 3.26 15.28 -32.78
N ILE A 371 2.15 14.60 -32.48
CA ILE A 371 2.06 13.15 -32.32
C ILE A 371 0.87 12.59 -33.09
N ALA A 372 0.90 11.29 -33.41
CA ALA A 372 -0.22 10.61 -34.03
C ALA A 372 -1.23 10.11 -32.99
N TYR A 373 -2.45 9.82 -33.44
CA TYR A 373 -3.54 9.32 -32.61
C TYR A 373 -3.18 8.02 -31.87
N GLU A 374 -2.43 7.14 -32.53
CA GLU A 374 -1.94 5.87 -31.96
C GLU A 374 -1.03 6.05 -30.73
N ASN A 375 -0.45 7.23 -30.53
CA ASN A 375 0.48 7.50 -29.43
C ASN A 375 -0.18 8.00 -28.14
N ILE A 376 -1.50 8.23 -28.14
CA ILE A 376 -2.22 8.80 -27.00
C ILE A 376 -2.05 7.93 -25.75
N SER A 377 -2.29 6.62 -25.91
CA SER A 377 -2.24 5.64 -24.82
C SER A 377 -0.84 5.50 -24.23
N TYR A 378 0.22 5.64 -25.03
CA TYR A 378 1.60 5.67 -24.54
C TYR A 378 1.85 6.85 -23.59
N ILE A 379 1.40 8.07 -23.93
CA ILE A 379 1.54 9.24 -23.04
C ILE A 379 0.66 9.07 -21.79
N MET A 380 -0.54 8.53 -21.94
CA MET A 380 -1.45 8.23 -20.84
C MET A 380 -0.79 7.33 -19.78
N LEU A 381 -0.14 6.23 -20.20
CA LEU A 381 0.57 5.30 -19.30
C LEU A 381 1.73 5.97 -18.54
N ILE A 382 2.52 6.82 -19.21
CA ILE A 382 3.60 7.58 -18.55
C ILE A 382 3.04 8.56 -17.53
N CYS A 383 1.90 9.19 -17.82
CA CYS A 383 1.28 10.14 -16.92
C CYS A 383 0.60 9.47 -15.71
N MET A 384 0.09 8.24 -15.88
CA MET A 384 -0.41 7.42 -14.77
C MET A 384 0.68 7.17 -13.72
N SER A 385 1.88 6.75 -14.14
CA SER A 385 3.00 6.53 -13.21
C SER A 385 3.45 7.84 -12.58
N ALA A 386 3.69 8.88 -13.38
CA ALA A 386 4.19 10.16 -12.90
C ALA A 386 3.24 10.86 -11.92
N PHE A 387 1.92 10.84 -12.16
CA PHE A 387 0.96 11.45 -11.24
C PHE A 387 0.91 10.72 -9.89
N LEU A 388 1.04 9.39 -9.91
CA LEU A 388 1.19 8.60 -8.70
C LEU A 388 2.47 8.99 -7.93
N VAL A 389 3.60 9.22 -8.63
CA VAL A 389 4.82 9.74 -8.01
C VAL A 389 4.57 11.10 -7.36
N ALA A 390 3.86 12.01 -8.03
CA ALA A 390 3.60 13.35 -7.52
C ALA A 390 2.80 13.36 -6.21
N VAL A 391 1.85 12.43 -6.05
CA VAL A 391 0.95 12.37 -4.89
C VAL A 391 1.48 11.46 -3.78
N VAL A 392 1.93 10.25 -4.14
CA VAL A 392 2.31 9.20 -3.18
C VAL A 392 3.79 9.27 -2.80
N ARG A 393 4.66 9.80 -3.68
CA ARG A 393 6.12 9.89 -3.51
C ARG A 393 6.84 8.53 -3.45
N THR A 394 6.39 7.59 -4.26
CA THR A 394 6.96 6.23 -4.41
C THR A 394 7.31 5.98 -5.88
N PRO A 395 8.44 6.53 -6.37
CA PRO A 395 8.78 6.48 -7.79
C PRO A 395 9.03 5.06 -8.28
N LEU A 396 9.80 4.23 -7.56
CA LEU A 396 10.12 2.88 -8.03
C LEU A 396 8.86 2.03 -8.12
N THR A 397 7.99 2.13 -7.11
CA THR A 397 6.70 1.46 -7.10
C THR A 397 5.84 1.85 -8.29
N ALA A 398 5.70 3.16 -8.56
CA ALA A 398 4.83 3.65 -9.63
C ALA A 398 5.31 3.22 -11.02
N ILE A 399 6.62 3.29 -11.26
CA ILE A 399 7.23 2.92 -12.55
C ILE A 399 7.05 1.42 -12.77
N VAL A 400 7.45 0.59 -11.80
CA VAL A 400 7.37 -0.87 -11.93
C VAL A 400 5.92 -1.33 -12.03
N LEU A 401 5.01 -0.72 -11.27
CA LEU A 401 3.59 -1.07 -11.32
C LEU A 401 3.00 -0.91 -12.72
N ILE A 402 3.18 0.26 -13.35
CA ILE A 402 2.62 0.49 -14.69
C ILE A 402 3.20 -0.51 -15.68
N THR A 403 4.50 -0.81 -15.61
CA THR A 403 5.11 -1.78 -16.53
C THR A 403 4.66 -3.21 -16.28
N GLU A 404 4.41 -3.57 -15.03
CA GLU A 404 4.00 -4.93 -14.64
C GLU A 404 2.53 -5.20 -14.99
N ILE A 405 1.64 -4.22 -14.81
CA ILE A 405 0.20 -4.38 -15.14
C ILE A 405 -0.09 -4.24 -16.64
N THR A 406 0.72 -3.48 -17.38
CA THR A 406 0.56 -3.31 -18.82
C THR A 406 1.36 -4.33 -19.64
N GLY A 407 2.45 -4.88 -19.08
CA GLY A 407 3.36 -5.77 -19.81
C GLY A 407 4.22 -5.08 -20.87
N HIS A 408 4.12 -3.76 -21.02
CA HIS A 408 4.83 -2.96 -22.01
C HIS A 408 6.14 -2.42 -21.43
N LEU A 409 7.27 -2.95 -21.90
CA LEU A 409 8.59 -2.43 -21.49
C LEU A 409 8.92 -1.10 -22.19
N GLU A 410 8.22 -0.75 -23.26
CA GLU A 410 8.39 0.52 -23.97
C GLU A 410 8.14 1.73 -23.06
N VAL A 411 7.20 1.61 -22.10
CA VAL A 411 6.88 2.68 -21.15
C VAL A 411 7.80 2.72 -19.92
N PHE A 412 8.69 1.72 -19.74
CA PHE A 412 9.56 1.61 -18.58
C PHE A 412 10.55 2.79 -18.45
N TYR A 413 11.42 2.97 -19.44
CA TYR A 413 12.43 4.03 -19.42
C TYR A 413 11.84 5.45 -19.42
N PRO A 414 10.82 5.77 -20.24
CA PRO A 414 10.14 7.06 -20.17
C PRO A 414 9.54 7.33 -18.79
N SER A 415 8.94 6.32 -18.15
CA SER A 415 8.38 6.46 -16.80
C SER A 415 9.48 6.72 -15.76
N ILE A 416 10.68 6.15 -15.90
CA ILE A 416 11.83 6.48 -15.05
C ILE A 416 12.19 7.95 -15.18
N VAL A 417 12.31 8.45 -16.41
CA VAL A 417 12.69 9.85 -16.66
C VAL A 417 11.62 10.81 -16.15
N VAL A 418 10.37 10.64 -16.58
CA VAL A 418 9.27 11.53 -16.18
C VAL A 418 8.96 11.40 -14.69
N GLY A 419 8.94 10.18 -14.15
CA GLY A 419 8.73 9.92 -12.72
C GLY A 419 9.84 10.51 -11.85
N GLY A 420 11.10 10.35 -12.24
CA GLY A 420 12.25 10.94 -11.54
C GLY A 420 12.23 12.48 -11.57
N LEU A 421 11.95 13.08 -12.74
CA LEU A 421 11.78 14.53 -12.86
C LEU A 421 10.59 15.03 -12.03
N THR A 422 9.48 14.29 -12.03
CA THR A 422 8.29 14.61 -11.23
C THR A 422 8.60 14.56 -9.74
N TYR A 423 9.35 13.55 -9.28
CA TYR A 423 9.82 13.47 -7.90
C TYR A 423 10.66 14.70 -7.51
N TYR A 424 11.60 15.10 -8.38
CA TYR A 424 12.44 16.27 -8.16
C TYR A 424 11.62 17.58 -8.10
N PHE A 425 10.76 17.82 -9.08
CA PHE A 425 9.92 19.03 -9.12
C PHE A 425 8.94 19.10 -7.95
N THR A 426 8.40 17.96 -7.51
CA THR A 426 7.52 17.92 -6.34
C THR A 426 8.30 18.23 -5.05
N GLU A 427 9.58 17.83 -4.92
CA GLU A 427 10.46 18.28 -3.82
C GLU A 427 10.71 19.78 -3.85
N MET A 428 11.03 20.35 -5.02
CA MET A 428 11.18 21.81 -5.19
C MET A 428 9.91 22.57 -4.78
N LEU A 429 8.73 22.00 -5.07
CA LEU A 429 7.43 22.57 -4.70
C LEU A 429 7.06 22.37 -3.22
N GLN A 430 7.92 21.72 -2.42
CA GLN A 430 7.77 21.40 -0.99
C GLN A 430 6.47 20.63 -0.67
N ILE A 431 6.07 19.73 -1.56
CA ILE A 431 4.85 18.94 -1.39
C ILE A 431 5.16 17.76 -0.46
N LYS A 432 4.52 17.70 0.71
CA LYS A 432 4.63 16.54 1.59
C LYS A 432 3.93 15.32 0.95
N PRO A 433 4.50 14.10 1.06
CA PRO A 433 3.82 12.89 0.61
C PRO A 433 2.45 12.71 1.28
N LEU A 434 1.43 12.37 0.48
CA LEU A 434 0.07 12.20 1.01
C LEU A 434 0.02 11.09 2.06
N ASN A 435 0.59 9.92 1.78
CA ASN A 435 0.58 8.78 2.71
C ASN A 435 1.26 9.08 4.06
N VAL A 436 2.33 9.87 4.05
CA VAL A 436 3.03 10.30 5.27
C VAL A 436 2.17 11.25 6.09
N THR A 437 1.52 12.22 5.43
CA THR A 437 0.63 13.16 6.12
C THR A 437 -0.59 12.45 6.72
N LEU A 438 -1.17 11.50 5.97
CA LEU A 438 -2.29 10.68 6.46
C LEU A 438 -1.88 9.81 7.66
N TYR A 439 -0.64 9.32 7.67
CA TYR A 439 -0.06 8.56 8.77
C TYR A 439 0.17 9.42 10.02
N GLU A 440 0.79 10.60 9.88
CA GLU A 440 1.00 11.56 10.97
C GLU A 440 -0.34 11.98 11.60
N ASP A 441 -1.33 12.36 10.79
CA ASP A 441 -2.67 12.72 11.28
C ASP A 441 -3.33 11.56 12.05
N MET A 442 -3.12 10.31 11.61
CA MET A 442 -3.68 9.12 12.24
C MET A 442 -3.06 8.86 13.61
N ILE A 443 -1.73 8.85 13.73
CA ILE A 443 -1.06 8.55 15.02
C ILE A 443 -1.30 9.62 16.09
N HIS A 444 -1.62 10.86 15.70
CA HIS A 444 -1.96 11.93 16.63
C HIS A 444 -3.45 11.97 17.01
N SER A 445 -4.29 11.22 16.31
CA SER A 445 -5.73 11.11 16.63
C SER A 445 -5.94 10.37 17.96
N PRO A 446 -6.91 10.82 18.79
CA PRO A 446 -7.18 10.19 20.09
C PRO A 446 -7.56 8.70 19.97
N ALA A 447 -8.09 8.27 18.82
CA ALA A 447 -8.44 6.87 18.58
C ALA A 447 -7.24 5.92 18.48
N PHE A 448 -6.01 6.44 18.28
CA PHE A 448 -4.79 5.65 18.04
C PHE A 448 -3.64 5.97 19.00
N LYS A 449 -3.89 6.77 20.05
CA LYS A 449 -2.87 7.23 21.01
C LYS A 449 -2.39 6.19 22.04
N GLU A 450 -2.79 4.92 21.91
CA GLU A 450 -2.84 4.01 23.05
C GLU A 450 -1.49 3.40 23.50
N GLU A 451 -0.45 3.36 22.68
CA GLU A 451 0.81 2.76 23.13
C GLU A 451 1.82 3.79 23.61
N THR A 452 2.04 3.85 24.92
CA THR A 452 3.09 4.67 25.54
C THR A 452 4.47 4.03 25.41
N ARG A 453 4.56 2.69 25.38
CA ARG A 453 5.82 1.94 25.42
C ARG A 453 5.80 0.79 24.41
N TYR A 454 6.86 0.69 23.60
CA TYR A 454 7.09 -0.33 22.59
C TYR A 454 8.28 -1.21 22.98
N THR A 455 8.18 -2.52 22.75
CA THR A 455 9.29 -3.46 22.99
C THR A 455 9.94 -3.91 21.67
N LEU A 456 11.18 -3.48 21.44
CA LEU A 456 12.03 -3.93 20.34
C LEU A 456 12.80 -5.18 20.74
N SER A 457 12.73 -6.25 19.95
CA SER A 457 13.61 -7.43 20.13
C SER A 457 14.76 -7.37 19.13
N VAL A 458 16.00 -7.32 19.64
CA VAL A 458 17.22 -7.37 18.83
C VAL A 458 18.04 -8.61 19.16
N GLU A 459 18.62 -9.25 18.15
CA GLU A 459 19.53 -10.37 18.36
C GLU A 459 20.97 -9.85 18.42
N VAL A 460 21.77 -10.34 19.38
CA VAL A 460 23.16 -9.92 19.54
C VAL A 460 24.04 -10.72 18.58
N MET A 461 24.72 -10.07 17.63
CA MET A 461 25.74 -10.70 16.78
C MET A 461 27.13 -10.61 17.39
N SER A 462 28.00 -11.55 17.00
CA SER A 462 29.38 -11.58 17.46
C SER A 462 30.15 -10.37 16.94
N GLY A 463 30.87 -9.69 17.83
CA GLY A 463 31.60 -8.45 17.59
C GLY A 463 30.73 -7.18 17.56
N SER A 464 29.44 -7.27 17.87
CA SER A 464 28.56 -6.10 18.02
C SER A 464 28.88 -5.33 19.31
N TYR A 465 28.37 -4.10 19.46
CA TYR A 465 28.58 -3.30 20.67
C TYR A 465 28.00 -3.98 21.93
N LEU A 466 26.93 -4.78 21.76
CA LEU A 466 26.30 -5.55 22.84
C LEU A 466 27.06 -6.83 23.20
N ASP A 467 27.96 -7.33 22.34
CA ASP A 467 28.70 -8.58 22.59
C ASP A 467 29.65 -8.45 23.80
N GLY A 468 29.49 -9.33 24.80
CA GLY A 468 30.36 -9.41 25.97
C GLY A 468 30.12 -8.35 27.05
N LYS A 469 29.11 -7.49 26.90
CA LYS A 469 28.79 -6.44 27.89
C LYS A 469 27.77 -6.89 28.92
N ILE A 470 27.92 -6.36 30.13
CA ILE A 470 26.93 -6.52 31.20
C ILE A 470 25.78 -5.55 30.94
N VAL A 471 24.53 -6.02 31.08
CA VAL A 471 23.33 -5.23 30.79
C VAL A 471 23.30 -3.90 31.56
N ASP A 472 23.75 -3.91 32.81
CA ASP A 472 23.75 -2.72 33.68
C ASP A 472 24.82 -1.67 33.29
N GLU A 473 25.82 -2.06 32.50
CA GLU A 473 26.90 -1.17 32.03
C GLU A 473 26.65 -0.62 30.62
N LEU A 474 25.53 -1.01 29.99
CA LEU A 474 25.17 -0.57 28.64
C LEU A 474 24.67 0.87 28.64
N ARG A 475 25.24 1.68 27.74
CA ARG A 475 24.71 3.00 27.43
C ARG A 475 23.67 2.90 26.32
N LEU A 476 22.40 2.82 26.72
CA LEU A 476 21.26 2.92 25.82
C LEU A 476 20.84 4.40 25.65
N PRO A 477 20.18 4.75 24.53
CA PRO A 477 19.54 6.07 24.36
C PRO A 477 18.54 6.38 25.48
N GLU A 478 18.26 7.67 25.70
CA GLU A 478 17.32 8.11 26.74
C GLU A 478 15.97 7.38 26.62
N ARG A 479 15.41 6.94 27.77
CA ARG A 479 14.13 6.20 27.89
C ARG A 479 14.08 4.78 27.30
N CYS A 480 15.21 4.21 26.89
CA CYS A 480 15.32 2.79 26.53
C CYS A 480 15.73 1.94 27.74
N ILE A 481 15.04 0.82 27.98
CA ILE A 481 15.31 -0.11 29.08
C ILE A 481 15.32 -1.53 28.54
N ILE A 482 16.36 -2.31 28.84
CA ILE A 482 16.33 -3.75 28.56
C ILE A 482 15.45 -4.43 29.61
N ILE A 483 14.33 -4.99 29.17
CA ILE A 483 13.35 -5.63 30.05
C ILE A 483 13.54 -7.14 30.15
N ASN A 484 14.15 -7.77 29.14
CA ASN A 484 14.29 -9.22 29.11
C ASN A 484 15.44 -9.65 28.18
N VAL A 485 16.09 -10.77 28.50
CA VAL A 485 17.10 -11.41 27.65
C VAL A 485 16.68 -12.86 27.42
N HIS A 486 16.40 -13.21 26.17
CA HIS A 486 15.98 -14.54 25.77
C HIS A 486 17.20 -15.35 25.31
N ARG A 487 17.57 -16.39 26.07
CA ARG A 487 18.70 -17.29 25.78
C ARG A 487 18.20 -18.72 25.69
N ASP A 488 18.42 -19.37 24.54
CA ASP A 488 18.04 -20.78 24.31
C ASP A 488 16.58 -21.12 24.73
N LYS A 489 15.62 -20.25 24.38
CA LYS A 489 14.18 -20.36 24.71
C LYS A 489 13.83 -20.23 26.20
N LYS A 490 14.73 -19.66 27.01
CA LYS A 490 14.47 -19.29 28.40
C LYS A 490 14.58 -17.78 28.57
N ASP A 491 13.63 -17.20 29.28
CA ASP A 491 13.66 -15.82 29.72
C ASP A 491 14.63 -15.67 30.90
N CYS A 492 15.61 -14.79 30.74
CA CYS A 492 16.55 -14.40 31.77
C CYS A 492 16.27 -12.95 32.19
N ALA A 493 16.20 -12.73 33.50
CA ALA A 493 16.13 -11.38 34.04
C ALA A 493 17.36 -10.57 33.59
N PRO A 494 17.19 -9.33 33.13
CA PRO A 494 18.25 -8.59 32.45
C PRO A 494 19.40 -8.15 33.37
N LYS A 495 19.12 -7.89 34.67
CA LYS A 495 20.14 -7.41 35.62
C LYS A 495 21.29 -8.38 35.81
N GLY A 496 22.52 -7.87 35.73
CA GLY A 496 23.75 -8.63 35.94
C GLY A 496 24.08 -9.69 34.87
N GLN A 497 23.29 -9.82 33.80
CA GLN A 497 23.59 -10.73 32.71
C GLN A 497 24.66 -10.15 31.79
N THR A 498 25.64 -10.96 31.41
CA THR A 498 26.52 -10.68 30.27
C THR A 498 25.83 -11.12 28.99
N LEU A 499 25.66 -10.20 28.05
CA LEU A 499 25.11 -10.48 26.73
C LEU A 499 26.10 -11.29 25.89
N MET A 500 25.60 -12.32 25.23
CA MET A 500 26.38 -13.21 24.39
C MET A 500 25.81 -13.25 22.97
N PRO A 501 26.62 -13.58 21.95
CA PRO A 501 26.12 -13.70 20.58
C PRO A 501 25.03 -14.78 20.48
N GLY A 502 23.89 -14.44 19.88
CA GLY A 502 22.70 -15.29 19.78
C GLY A 502 21.67 -15.08 20.90
N ASP A 503 21.94 -14.22 21.88
CA ASP A 503 20.91 -13.75 22.82
C ASP A 503 19.94 -12.81 22.09
N GLN A 504 18.65 -12.93 22.39
CA GLN A 504 17.65 -11.96 21.96
C GLN A 504 17.32 -11.01 23.11
N VAL A 505 17.67 -9.74 22.94
CA VAL A 505 17.47 -8.68 23.93
C VAL A 505 16.19 -7.93 23.62
N GLN A 506 15.29 -7.84 24.61
CA GLN A 506 14.08 -7.03 24.53
C GLN A 506 14.33 -5.66 25.16
N ILE A 507 14.30 -4.62 24.33
CA ILE A 507 14.50 -3.22 24.68
C ILE A 507 13.14 -2.51 24.62
N GLU A 508 12.64 -2.07 25.76
CA GLU A 508 11.45 -1.24 25.87
C GLU A 508 11.81 0.24 25.73
N MET A 509 11.08 0.97 24.90
CA MET A 509 11.25 2.40 24.65
C MET A 509 9.90 3.08 24.46
N ASP A 510 9.86 4.41 24.41
CA ASP A 510 8.63 5.11 24.05
C ASP A 510 8.30 4.82 22.57
N SER A 511 7.04 4.43 22.27
CA SER A 511 6.63 4.11 20.89
C SER A 511 6.90 5.28 19.94
N GLN A 512 6.93 6.51 20.46
CA GLN A 512 7.22 7.73 19.72
C GLN A 512 8.64 7.82 19.15
N ASP A 513 9.58 7.12 19.77
CA ASP A 513 11.00 7.21 19.43
C ASP A 513 11.47 6.03 18.58
N ILE A 514 10.63 5.01 18.35
CA ILE A 514 11.01 3.80 17.60
C ILE A 514 11.59 4.13 16.22
N GLU A 515 10.98 5.04 15.47
CA GLU A 515 11.42 5.34 14.10
C GLU A 515 12.81 6.01 14.06
N LYS A 516 13.21 6.66 15.16
CA LYS A 516 14.53 7.30 15.31
C LYS A 516 15.55 6.35 15.92
N LEU A 517 15.12 5.50 16.85
CA LEU A 517 16.00 4.68 17.68
C LEU A 517 16.20 3.26 17.15
N TYR A 518 15.38 2.79 16.19
CA TYR A 518 15.49 1.44 15.64
C TYR A 518 16.88 1.14 15.06
N GLU A 519 17.36 1.92 14.10
CA GLU A 519 18.68 1.70 13.48
C GLU A 519 19.84 1.83 14.49
N PRO A 520 19.89 2.86 15.36
CA PRO A 520 20.89 2.91 16.43
C PRO A 520 20.88 1.68 17.33
N LEU A 521 19.71 1.20 17.76
CA LEU A 521 19.62 0.05 18.67
C LEU A 521 19.93 -1.27 17.98
N VAL A 522 19.50 -1.44 16.72
CA VAL A 522 19.85 -2.62 15.91
C VAL A 522 21.34 -2.64 15.60
N SER A 523 21.96 -1.52 15.23
CA SER A 523 23.41 -1.44 14.98
C SER A 523 24.26 -1.62 16.25
N MET A 524 23.71 -1.34 17.43
CA MET A 524 24.36 -1.73 18.68
C MET A 524 24.39 -3.26 18.85
N ALA A 525 23.34 -3.95 18.40
CA ALA A 525 23.19 -5.40 18.52
C ALA A 525 23.78 -6.19 17.34
N ASN A 526 23.85 -5.58 16.16
CA ASN A 526 24.26 -6.19 14.90
C ASN A 526 25.40 -5.41 14.25
N ILE A 527 26.39 -6.12 13.73
CA ILE A 527 27.32 -5.57 12.75
C ILE A 527 26.66 -5.69 11.38
N TYR A 528 26.32 -4.56 10.77
CA TYR A 528 25.92 -4.50 9.36
C TYR A 528 27.13 -4.66 8.44
#